data_AF-A0A4R0JJY7-F1
#
_entry.id   AF-A0A4R0JJY7-F1
#
_cell.length_a   1.000
_cell.length_b   1.000
_cell.length_c   1.000
_cell.angle_alpha   90.00
_cell.angle_beta   90.00
_cell.angle_gamma   90.00
#
_symmetry.space_group_name_H-M   'P 1'
#
loop_
_entity.id
_entity.type
_entity.pdbx_description
1 polymer ?
#
loop_
_entity_poly.entity_id
_entity_poly.type
_entity_poly.pdbx_seq_one_letter_code
_entity_poly.pdbx_strand_id
1 'polypeptide(L)'
;MSSPRKPWTVQWHVGADGTVIRQRSKGDQPHQQLYGRYTTSRRLGIAELDALDDRLARDKKVIGGFVRGLVVLTTAAFACFVVGVVLGWLGVDAARYLVAPGLIVLVGAMICAGGGHGLMMSRWHRAWGEAGFESPNPVTMSAREAHEIVGAPGAVSGRRTRVERA
;
A
#
# COMPACT_ATOMS: atom_id res chain seq x y z
N MET A 1 -1.00 -27.55 8.98
CA MET A 1 -1.67 -27.26 7.69
C MET A 1 -2.31 -25.88 7.76
N SER A 2 -1.69 -24.85 7.18
CA SER A 2 -2.26 -23.51 7.14
C SER A 2 -3.35 -23.45 6.07
N SER A 3 -4.61 -23.25 6.48
CA SER A 3 -5.73 -23.08 5.55
C SER A 3 -5.40 -21.98 4.52
N PRO A 4 -5.59 -22.21 3.21
CA PRO A 4 -5.26 -21.22 2.19
C PRO A 4 -6.09 -19.95 2.46
N ARG A 5 -5.42 -18.84 2.74
CA ARG A 5 -6.07 -17.56 2.98
C ARG A 5 -6.79 -17.15 1.70
N LYS A 6 -8.13 -17.14 1.72
CA LYS A 6 -8.93 -16.67 0.58
C LYS A 6 -8.50 -15.22 0.24
N PRO A 7 -8.23 -14.91 -1.03
CA PRO A 7 -7.86 -13.57 -1.45
C PRO A 7 -9.03 -12.61 -1.21
N TRP A 8 -8.73 -11.38 -0.82
CA TRP A 8 -9.75 -10.35 -0.75
C TRP A 8 -10.17 -9.97 -2.17
N THR A 9 -11.44 -9.67 -2.36
CA THR A 9 -11.92 -8.99 -3.56
C THR A 9 -12.32 -7.57 -3.22
N VAL A 10 -12.00 -6.66 -4.11
CA VAL A 10 -12.30 -5.24 -3.97
C VAL A 10 -13.16 -4.81 -5.13
N GLN A 11 -14.18 -3.99 -4.87
CA GLN A 11 -15.06 -3.46 -5.89
C GLN A 11 -15.47 -2.03 -5.51
N TRP A 12 -15.53 -1.17 -6.51
CA TRP A 12 -16.04 0.19 -6.36
C TRP A 12 -17.52 0.25 -6.73
N HIS A 13 -18.25 1.09 -6.01
CA HIS A 13 -19.64 1.39 -6.30
C HIS A 13 -19.83 2.90 -6.21
N VAL A 14 -20.65 3.43 -7.12
CA VAL A 14 -21.08 4.83 -7.12
C VAL A 14 -22.59 4.82 -6.98
N GLY A 15 -23.10 5.37 -5.88
CA GLY A 15 -24.52 5.55 -5.65
C GLY A 15 -25.14 6.55 -6.63
N ALA A 16 -26.47 6.54 -6.76
CA ALA A 16 -27.18 7.48 -7.62
C ALA A 16 -26.93 8.94 -7.23
N ASP A 17 -26.80 9.19 -5.93
CA ASP A 17 -26.43 10.47 -5.30
C ASP A 17 -24.97 10.88 -5.55
N GLY A 18 -24.16 10.02 -6.17
CA GLY A 18 -22.73 10.24 -6.39
C GLY A 18 -21.85 9.78 -5.23
N THR A 19 -22.42 9.15 -4.18
CA THR A 19 -21.62 8.62 -3.07
C THR A 19 -20.71 7.50 -3.56
N VAL A 20 -19.41 7.61 -3.29
CA VAL A 20 -18.42 6.60 -3.65
C VAL A 20 -18.20 5.63 -2.50
N ILE A 21 -18.38 4.34 -2.79
CA ILE A 21 -18.25 3.23 -1.85
C ILE A 21 -17.20 2.26 -2.36
N ARG A 22 -16.29 1.84 -1.49
CA ARG A 22 -15.39 0.72 -1.75
C ARG A 22 -15.79 -0.48 -0.91
N GLN A 23 -16.16 -1.56 -1.57
CA GLN A 23 -16.39 -2.86 -0.93
C GLN A 23 -15.08 -3.64 -0.92
N ARG A 24 -14.74 -4.23 0.23
CA ARG A 24 -13.74 -5.28 0.37
C ARG A 24 -14.42 -6.52 0.91
N SER A 25 -14.37 -7.64 0.19
CA SER A 25 -15.03 -8.88 0.59
C SER A 25 -14.09 -10.08 0.59
N LYS A 26 -14.25 -10.96 1.59
CA LYS A 26 -13.60 -12.29 1.66
C LYS A 26 -14.51 -13.43 1.19
N GLY A 27 -15.77 -13.12 0.92
CA GLY A 27 -16.82 -14.03 0.53
C GLY A 27 -18.16 -13.30 0.49
N ASP A 28 -19.24 -14.04 0.29
CA ASP A 28 -20.57 -13.47 0.06
C ASP A 28 -21.37 -13.25 1.35
N GLN A 29 -20.82 -13.64 2.51
CA GLN A 29 -21.48 -13.45 3.80
C GLN A 29 -21.30 -12.01 4.32
N PRO A 30 -22.32 -11.41 4.96
CA PRO A 30 -22.29 -9.99 5.38
C PRO A 30 -21.13 -9.62 6.30
N HIS A 31 -20.78 -10.49 7.25
CA HIS A 31 -19.64 -10.26 8.17
C HIS A 31 -18.26 -10.38 7.49
N GLN A 32 -18.22 -10.84 6.24
CA GLN A 32 -17.00 -10.97 5.43
C GLN A 32 -16.85 -9.79 4.46
N GLN A 33 -17.76 -8.82 4.51
CA GLN A 33 -17.80 -7.65 3.64
C GLN A 33 -17.59 -6.39 4.49
N LEU A 34 -16.63 -5.58 4.05
CA LEU A 34 -16.29 -4.30 4.65
C LEU A 34 -16.55 -3.21 3.62
N TYR A 35 -17.22 -2.16 4.05
CA TYR A 35 -17.60 -1.05 3.19
C TYR A 35 -16.99 0.25 3.71
N GLY A 36 -16.30 0.96 2.84
CA GLY A 36 -15.75 2.27 3.10
C GLY A 36 -16.41 3.32 2.23
N ARG A 37 -16.99 4.35 2.86
CA ARG A 37 -17.50 5.53 2.19
C ARG A 37 -16.36 6.52 2.03
N TYR A 38 -16.24 7.09 0.85
CA TYR A 38 -15.27 8.14 0.58
C TYR A 38 -15.97 9.46 0.36
N THR A 39 -15.37 10.54 0.89
CA THR A 39 -15.78 11.90 0.55
C THR A 39 -15.00 12.37 -0.67
N THR A 40 -15.72 12.95 -1.61
CA THR A 40 -15.20 13.34 -2.92
C THR A 40 -15.57 14.78 -3.19
N SER A 41 -14.62 15.56 -3.71
CA SER A 41 -14.82 16.97 -4.05
C SER A 41 -15.61 17.17 -5.35
N ARG A 42 -15.71 16.13 -6.18
CA ARG A 42 -16.47 16.11 -7.44
C ARG A 42 -17.15 14.76 -7.63
N ARG A 43 -18.14 14.70 -8.54
CA ARG A 43 -18.78 13.42 -8.90
C ARG A 43 -17.81 12.56 -9.71
N LEU A 44 -17.46 11.40 -9.19
CA LEU A 44 -16.51 10.48 -9.82
C LEU A 44 -17.23 9.37 -10.60
N GLY A 45 -16.67 9.03 -11.75
CA GLY A 45 -17.10 7.88 -12.54
C GLY A 45 -16.38 6.60 -12.13
N ILE A 46 -17.02 5.44 -12.34
CA ILE A 46 -16.41 4.13 -12.08
C ILE A 46 -15.09 3.94 -12.85
N ALA A 47 -15.00 4.41 -14.09
CA ALA A 47 -13.77 4.32 -14.89
C ALA A 47 -12.60 5.11 -14.27
N GLU A 48 -12.88 6.27 -13.66
CA GLU A 48 -11.86 7.06 -12.96
C GLU A 48 -11.37 6.35 -11.69
N LEU A 49 -12.29 5.67 -10.99
CA LEU A 49 -11.97 4.87 -9.79
C LEU A 49 -11.09 3.66 -10.12
N ASP A 50 -11.40 2.96 -11.21
CA ASP A 50 -10.60 1.83 -11.69
C ASP A 50 -9.20 2.30 -12.14
N ALA A 51 -9.12 3.44 -12.85
CA ALA A 51 -7.84 4.03 -13.26
C ALA A 51 -6.97 4.47 -12.05
N LEU A 52 -7.60 4.97 -10.97
CA LEU A 52 -6.92 5.25 -9.72
C LEU A 52 -6.34 3.98 -9.11
N ASP A 53 -7.12 2.90 -9.01
CA ASP A 53 -6.63 1.64 -8.45
C ASP A 53 -5.45 1.07 -9.26
N ASP A 54 -5.45 1.20 -10.59
CA ASP A 54 -4.31 0.82 -11.44
C ASP A 54 -3.06 1.69 -11.21
N ARG A 55 -3.24 3.00 -10.98
CA ARG A 55 -2.14 3.90 -10.60
C ARG A 55 -1.57 3.52 -9.23
N LEU A 56 -2.42 3.31 -8.24
CA LEU A 56 -2.02 2.93 -6.88
C LEU A 56 -1.36 1.55 -6.85
N ALA A 57 -1.82 0.60 -7.67
CA ALA A 57 -1.20 -0.72 -7.80
C ALA A 57 0.21 -0.63 -8.38
N ARG A 58 0.45 0.25 -9.36
CA ARG A 58 1.79 0.52 -9.89
C ARG A 58 2.68 1.17 -8.84
N ASP A 59 2.19 2.18 -8.14
CA ASP A 59 2.94 2.84 -7.07
C ASP A 59 3.30 1.86 -5.95
N LYS A 60 2.36 1.00 -5.54
CA LYS A 60 2.62 -0.06 -4.55
C LYS A 60 3.73 -1.03 -5.01
N LYS A 61 3.78 -1.40 -6.28
CA LYS A 61 4.86 -2.25 -6.82
C LYS A 61 6.21 -1.54 -6.76
N VAL A 62 6.26 -0.26 -7.12
CA VAL A 62 7.48 0.56 -7.04
C VAL A 62 7.95 0.69 -5.59
N ILE A 63 7.02 0.99 -4.67
CA ILE A 63 7.29 1.07 -3.23
C ILE A 63 7.81 -0.27 -2.71
N GLY A 64 7.14 -1.38 -3.04
CA GLY A 64 7.56 -2.71 -2.63
C GLY A 64 8.95 -3.08 -3.14
N GLY A 65 9.28 -2.72 -4.39
CA GLY A 65 10.61 -2.90 -4.95
C GLY A 65 11.68 -2.07 -4.21
N PHE A 66 11.39 -0.80 -3.94
CA PHE A 66 12.28 0.09 -3.19
C PHE A 66 12.54 -0.44 -1.78
N VAL A 67 11.48 -0.81 -1.04
CA VAL A 67 11.61 -1.37 0.32
C VAL A 67 12.40 -2.66 0.30
N ARG A 68 12.13 -3.56 -0.65
CA ARG A 68 12.90 -4.81 -0.78
C ARG A 68 14.37 -4.54 -1.07
N GLY A 69 14.69 -3.58 -1.93
CA GLY A 69 16.06 -3.15 -2.20
C GLY A 69 16.75 -2.62 -0.95
N LEU A 70 16.07 -1.77 -0.18
CA LEU A 70 16.58 -1.25 1.08
C LEU A 70 16.86 -2.36 2.10
N VAL A 71 15.96 -3.35 2.22
CA VAL A 71 16.12 -4.51 3.11
C VAL A 71 17.33 -5.35 2.71
N VAL A 72 17.52 -5.62 1.41
CA VAL A 72 18.68 -6.38 0.92
C VAL A 72 19.97 -5.61 1.20
N LEU A 73 19.99 -4.31 0.92
CA LEU A 73 21.15 -3.45 1.13
C LEU A 73 21.54 -3.35 2.61
N THR A 74 20.56 -3.15 3.49
CA THR A 74 20.79 -3.10 4.95
C THR A 74 21.24 -4.45 5.50
N THR A 75 20.67 -5.56 5.03
CA THR A 75 21.10 -6.91 5.43
C THR A 75 22.54 -7.18 5.00
N ALA A 76 22.91 -6.82 3.77
CA ALA A 76 24.28 -6.97 3.27
C ALA A 76 25.27 -6.08 4.05
N ALA A 77 24.92 -4.82 4.30
CA ALA A 77 25.74 -3.91 5.10
C ALA A 77 25.95 -4.42 6.52
N PHE A 78 24.90 -4.97 7.15
CA PHE A 78 24.98 -5.58 8.46
C PHE A 78 25.87 -6.83 8.47
N ALA A 79 25.75 -7.71 7.46
CA ALA A 79 26.63 -8.87 7.32
C ALA A 79 28.11 -8.45 7.18
N CYS A 80 28.41 -7.46 6.33
CA CYS A 80 29.75 -6.91 6.18
C CYS A 80 30.27 -6.30 7.48
N PHE A 81 29.42 -5.60 8.23
CA PHE A 81 29.77 -5.06 9.54
C PHE A 81 30.13 -6.16 10.53
N VAL A 82 29.31 -7.21 10.66
CA VAL A 82 29.58 -8.36 11.54
C VAL A 82 30.89 -9.05 11.16
N VAL A 83 31.11 -9.34 9.88
CA VAL A 83 32.35 -9.94 9.39
C VAL A 83 33.56 -9.04 9.69
N GLY A 84 33.44 -7.74 9.45
CA GLY A 84 34.47 -6.76 9.76
C GLY A 84 34.83 -6.71 11.25
N VAL A 85 33.83 -6.78 12.14
CA VAL A 85 34.05 -6.82 13.60
C VAL A 85 34.76 -8.11 14.02
N VAL A 86 34.34 -9.27 13.50
CA VAL A 86 34.98 -10.57 13.79
C VAL A 86 36.43 -10.58 13.29
N LEU A 87 36.69 -10.11 12.07
CA LEU A 87 38.04 -10.00 11.52
C LEU A 87 38.92 -9.03 12.32
N GLY A 88 38.35 -7.93 12.81
CA GLY A 88 39.06 -6.99 13.68
C GLY A 88 39.43 -7.61 15.02
N TRP A 89 38.56 -8.44 15.58
CA TRP A 89 38.84 -9.19 16.81
C TRP A 89 39.95 -10.24 16.61
N LEU A 90 40.04 -10.81 15.40
CA LEU A 90 41.12 -11.72 14.99
C LEU A 90 42.42 -11.00 14.59
N GLY A 91 42.49 -9.67 14.69
CA GLY A 91 43.68 -8.89 14.36
C GLY A 91 43.95 -8.73 12.86
N VAL A 92 42.94 -8.96 12.01
CA VAL A 92 43.08 -8.84 10.55
C VAL A 92 42.81 -7.40 10.12
N ASP A 93 43.80 -6.77 9.48
CA ASP A 93 43.74 -5.38 8.97
C ASP A 93 42.61 -5.13 7.95
N ALA A 94 41.94 -6.17 7.45
CA ALA A 94 40.77 -6.09 6.59
C ALA A 94 39.53 -5.46 7.28
N ALA A 95 39.50 -5.43 8.62
CA ALA A 95 38.37 -4.94 9.39
C ALA A 95 37.98 -3.49 9.06
N ARG A 96 38.99 -2.59 8.93
CA ARG A 96 38.76 -1.17 8.62
C ARG A 96 38.14 -0.96 7.24
N TYR A 97 38.44 -1.84 6.29
CA TYR A 97 37.94 -1.77 4.91
C TYR A 97 36.51 -2.30 4.77
N LEU A 98 35.99 -3.00 5.78
CA LEU A 98 34.62 -3.55 5.78
C LEU A 98 33.68 -2.73 6.67
N VAL A 99 34.15 -2.27 7.82
CA VAL A 99 33.32 -1.55 8.80
C VAL A 99 32.95 -0.14 8.31
N ALA A 100 33.91 0.63 7.79
CA ALA A 100 33.64 2.01 7.36
C ALA A 100 32.67 2.09 6.16
N PRO A 101 32.82 1.30 5.07
CA PRO A 101 31.83 1.27 3.99
C PRO A 101 30.47 0.74 4.45
N GLY A 102 30.44 -0.28 5.32
CA GLY A 102 29.20 -0.80 5.90
C GLY A 102 28.41 0.28 6.66
N LEU A 103 29.10 1.10 7.46
CA LEU A 103 28.48 2.22 8.18
C LEU A 103 27.93 3.29 7.24
N ILE A 104 28.68 3.67 6.20
CA ILE A 104 28.23 4.64 5.18
C ILE A 104 26.95 4.14 4.49
N VAL A 105 26.91 2.86 4.13
CA VAL A 105 25.73 2.24 3.51
C VAL A 105 24.54 2.23 4.47
N LEU A 106 24.77 1.98 5.75
CA LEU A 106 23.72 1.97 6.78
C LEU A 106 23.12 3.37 6.98
N VAL A 107 23.96 4.40 7.07
CA VAL A 107 23.54 5.81 7.19
C VAL A 107 22.79 6.24 5.92
N GLY A 108 23.32 5.90 4.74
CA GLY A 108 22.65 6.17 3.47
C GLY A 108 21.27 5.51 3.39
N ALA A 109 21.14 4.25 3.83
CA ALA A 109 19.87 3.55 3.89
C ALA A 109 18.86 4.23 4.84
N MET A 110 19.31 4.69 6.01
CA MET A 110 18.46 5.43 6.96
C MET A 110 17.91 6.72 6.35
N ILE A 111 18.75 7.50 5.66
CA ILE A 111 18.34 8.74 4.97
C ILE A 111 17.36 8.42 3.85
N CYS A 112 17.65 7.42 3.02
CA CYS A 112 16.78 6.97 1.94
C CYS A 112 15.43 6.44 2.46
N ALA A 113 15.40 5.75 3.61
CA ALA A 113 14.17 5.27 4.23
C ALA A 113 13.30 6.45 4.68
N GLY A 114 13.87 7.40 5.43
CA GLY A 114 13.13 8.56 5.94
C GLY A 114 12.62 9.47 4.83
N GLY A 115 13.51 9.91 3.93
CA GLY A 115 13.15 10.80 2.83
C GLY A 115 12.27 10.11 1.77
N GLY A 116 12.59 8.87 1.41
CA GLY A 116 11.83 8.08 0.44
C GLY A 116 10.41 7.81 0.91
N HIS A 117 10.22 7.44 2.17
CA HIS A 117 8.89 7.20 2.73
C HIS A 117 8.02 8.47 2.72
N GLY A 118 8.56 9.63 3.11
CA GLY A 118 7.84 10.89 3.10
C GLY A 118 7.40 11.31 1.69
N LEU A 119 8.29 11.22 0.71
CA LEU A 119 7.98 11.50 -0.70
C LEU A 119 6.94 10.53 -1.25
N MET A 120 7.04 9.24 -0.92
CA MET A 120 6.08 8.22 -1.35
C MET A 120 4.69 8.46 -0.77
N MET A 121 4.58 8.77 0.52
CA MET A 121 3.30 9.10 1.15
C MET A 121 2.71 10.39 0.58
N SER A 122 3.54 11.41 0.34
CA SER A 122 3.09 12.63 -0.34
C SER A 122 2.52 12.35 -1.73
N ARG A 123 3.23 11.55 -2.55
CA ARG A 123 2.76 11.14 -3.88
C ARG A 123 1.47 10.33 -3.80
N TRP A 124 1.36 9.43 -2.83
CA TRP A 124 0.16 8.66 -2.56
C TRP A 124 -1.03 9.58 -2.24
N HIS A 125 -0.91 10.45 -1.25
CA HIS A 125 -1.95 11.42 -0.89
C HIS A 125 -2.34 12.31 -2.07
N ARG A 126 -1.34 12.78 -2.85
CA ARG A 126 -1.58 13.59 -4.04
C ARG A 126 -2.37 12.82 -5.10
N ALA A 127 -2.09 11.54 -5.33
CA ALA A 127 -2.84 10.74 -6.30
C ALA A 127 -4.33 10.61 -5.94
N TRP A 128 -4.65 10.49 -4.65
CA TRP A 128 -6.04 10.51 -4.17
C TRP A 128 -6.70 11.88 -4.36
N GLY A 129 -5.99 12.96 -4.01
CA GLY A 129 -6.48 14.32 -4.21
C GLY A 129 -6.72 14.68 -5.68
N GLU A 130 -5.77 14.34 -6.55
CA GLU A 130 -5.89 14.52 -8.01
C GLU A 130 -7.06 13.73 -8.60
N ALA A 131 -7.37 12.55 -8.05
CA ALA A 131 -8.52 11.77 -8.48
C ALA A 131 -9.86 12.41 -8.05
N GLY A 132 -9.86 13.33 -7.08
CA GLY A 132 -11.05 14.02 -6.58
C GLY A 132 -11.54 13.53 -5.21
N PHE A 133 -10.70 12.81 -4.46
CA PHE A 133 -10.97 12.45 -3.08
C PHE A 133 -10.47 13.52 -2.12
N GLU A 134 -11.25 13.85 -1.10
CA GLU A 134 -10.80 14.77 -0.05
C GLU A 134 -9.80 14.09 0.89
N SER A 135 -9.96 12.77 1.07
CA SER A 135 -9.11 11.95 1.93
C SER A 135 -8.95 10.55 1.37
N PRO A 136 -7.75 9.93 1.47
CA PRO A 136 -7.55 8.53 1.14
C PRO A 136 -8.14 7.57 2.19
N ASN A 137 -8.57 8.09 3.35
CA ASN A 137 -9.11 7.30 4.43
C ASN A 137 -10.64 7.31 4.37
N PRO A 138 -11.28 6.16 4.08
CA PRO A 138 -12.73 6.08 4.08
C PRO A 138 -13.31 6.08 5.49
N VAL A 139 -14.55 6.54 5.59
CA VAL A 139 -15.40 6.30 6.75
C VAL A 139 -15.99 4.90 6.63
N THR A 140 -15.80 4.05 7.63
CA THR A 140 -16.40 2.71 7.66
C THR A 140 -17.91 2.84 7.74
N MET A 141 -18.65 2.11 6.90
CA MET A 141 -20.11 2.06 6.96
C MET A 141 -20.62 0.65 7.24
N SER A 142 -21.86 0.55 7.69
CA SER A 142 -22.52 -0.73 7.91
C SER A 142 -22.86 -1.42 6.58
N ALA A 143 -22.85 -2.75 6.56
CA ALA A 143 -23.23 -3.50 5.36
C ALA A 143 -24.67 -3.19 4.91
N ARG A 144 -25.57 -2.93 5.86
CA ARG A 144 -26.97 -2.57 5.56
C ARG A 144 -27.06 -1.28 4.75
N GLU A 145 -26.45 -0.19 5.24
CA GLU A 145 -26.44 1.09 4.53
C GLU A 145 -25.77 0.98 3.17
N ALA A 146 -24.67 0.24 3.08
CA ALA A 146 -23.98 0.00 1.82
C ALA A 146 -24.89 -0.70 0.80
N HIS A 147 -25.64 -1.73 1.23
CA HIS A 147 -26.57 -2.45 0.35
C HIS A 147 -27.74 -1.57 -0.08
N GLU A 148 -28.25 -0.70 0.78
CA GLU A 148 -29.31 0.25 0.43
C GLU A 148 -28.83 1.22 -0.67
N ILE A 149 -27.60 1.73 -0.57
CA ILE A 149 -27.03 2.65 -1.58
C ILE A 149 -26.66 1.91 -2.87
N VAL A 150 -26.04 0.74 -2.77
CA VAL A 150 -25.60 -0.05 -3.94
C VAL A 150 -26.77 -0.68 -4.68
N GLY A 151 -27.84 -1.03 -3.97
CA GLY A 151 -29.06 -1.60 -4.54
C GLY A 151 -30.03 -0.56 -5.11
N ALA A 152 -29.78 0.74 -4.89
CA ALA A 152 -30.64 1.80 -5.37
C ALA A 152 -30.63 1.91 -6.91
N PRO A 153 -31.77 2.23 -7.55
CA PRO A 153 -31.81 2.48 -8.99
C PRO A 153 -30.84 3.58 -9.40
N GLY A 154 -30.00 3.31 -10.40
CA GLY A 154 -28.97 4.26 -10.87
C GLY A 154 -27.62 4.14 -10.16
N ALA A 155 -27.46 3.23 -9.20
CA ALA A 155 -26.15 2.86 -8.69
C ALA A 155 -25.35 2.09 -9.75
N VAL A 156 -24.07 2.41 -9.88
CA VAL A 156 -23.15 1.75 -10.83
C VAL A 156 -22.06 1.04 -10.04
N SER A 157 -21.79 -0.21 -10.41
CA SER A 157 -20.75 -1.02 -9.80
C SER A 157 -19.61 -1.25 -10.80
N GLY A 158 -18.38 -1.11 -10.32
CA GLY A 158 -17.17 -1.29 -11.11
C GLY A 158 -16.69 -2.73 -11.14
N ARG A 159 -15.47 -2.91 -11.66
CA ARG A 159 -14.87 -4.25 -11.76
C ARG A 159 -14.53 -4.81 -10.38
N ARG A 160 -14.80 -6.10 -10.17
CA ARG A 160 -14.31 -6.84 -9.00
C ARG A 160 -12.86 -7.27 -9.25
N THR A 161 -11.93 -6.76 -8.45
CA THR A 161 -10.50 -7.08 -8.53
C THR A 161 -10.09 -7.97 -7.35
N ARG A 162 -9.26 -8.99 -7.61
CA ARG A 162 -8.65 -9.79 -6.54
C ARG A 162 -7.42 -9.06 -6.04
N VAL A 163 -7.32 -8.91 -4.72
CA VAL A 163 -6.21 -8.23 -4.07
C VAL A 163 -5.61 -9.19 -3.05
N GLU A 164 -4.34 -9.56 -3.28
CA GLU A 164 -3.56 -10.24 -2.25
C GLU A 164 -3.30 -9.28 -1.09
N ARG A 165 -3.46 -9.80 0.13
CA ARG A 165 -3.31 -9.01 1.36
C ARG A 165 -1.92 -8.35 1.33
N ALA A 166 -1.89 -7.02 1.45
CA ALA A 166 -0.68 -6.29 1.82
C ALA A 166 -0.28 -6.69 3.24
#